data_AF-A0A948BW93-F1
#
_entry.id   AF-A0A948BW93-F1
#
_cell.length_a   1.000
_cell.length_b   1.000
_cell.length_c   1.000
_cell.angle_alpha   90.00
_cell.angle_beta   90.00
_cell.angle_gamma   90.00
#
_symmetry.space_group_name_H-M   'P 1'
#
loop_
_entity.id
_entity.type
_entity.pdbx_description
1 polymer ?
#
loop_
_entity_poly.entity_id
_entity_poly.type
_entity_poly.pdbx_seq_one_letter_code
_entity_poly.pdbx_strand_id
1 'polypeptide(L)'
;MDRKFFGWAIIIALAFGLIGYASAEYSESDKEGSKCISCHDDIWQDAIGKRFIHLPFSEKQCEKCHAADARLDNNIDRKIESPDIKWLSRNRTPAKTHWFDLEASTKGDLIHLEARSGQKGVVTKEVSVPSLEELDQVTSSSQNPPVITNVKVLEVSKGIFLSATVGWETDKPASSKVLYGLNDLSQQSPLDRQFARVHEVSLTGIKANRDYKFAVVSEDMSGNRSESKTFAFSTDKTFSDRDIMAESDAQSGGEMEISGELFRNGNGYSLKVTVNRAAMVAIGLKTRKYSQSAARRKEGPEVVKHVITNSEAVTTISICYSCHADYKKILSHPINVYPKRGMKIPPEYPTLSDGRITCMSCHATHASNLQFRMLKPHKKDLCLGCHADMV
;
A
#
# COMPACT_ATOMS: atom_id res chain seq x y z
N MET A 1 87.02 -21.44 5.98
CA MET A 1 87.83 -20.37 6.60
C MET A 1 87.28 -19.06 6.07
N ASP A 2 86.85 -18.07 6.83
CA ASP A 2 86.84 -17.88 8.28
C ASP A 2 85.76 -16.86 8.66
N ARG A 3 85.39 -16.92 9.94
CA ARG A 3 84.34 -16.16 10.61
C ARG A 3 84.78 -14.71 10.93
N LYS A 4 83.76 -13.92 11.32
CA LYS A 4 83.74 -12.79 12.29
C LYS A 4 83.86 -11.38 11.69
N PHE A 5 83.28 -10.31 12.25
CA PHE A 5 82.11 -9.97 13.09
C PHE A 5 82.26 -8.44 13.33
N PHE A 6 81.17 -7.73 13.66
CA PHE A 6 81.08 -6.30 14.09
C PHE A 6 81.31 -5.22 13.00
N GLY A 7 80.53 -4.14 12.89
CA GLY A 7 79.41 -3.64 13.68
C GLY A 7 79.17 -2.15 13.35
N TRP A 8 77.91 -1.73 13.52
CA TRP A 8 77.40 -0.37 13.72
C TRP A 8 77.14 0.55 12.50
N ALA A 9 75.89 0.97 12.45
CA ALA A 9 75.25 1.88 11.51
C ALA A 9 75.57 3.35 11.80
N ILE A 10 75.51 4.21 10.79
CA ILE A 10 75.14 5.64 10.91
C ILE A 10 74.53 6.14 9.58
N ILE A 11 73.23 6.48 9.66
CA ILE A 11 72.52 7.68 9.17
C ILE A 11 72.48 8.00 7.66
N ILE A 12 71.30 7.68 7.10
CA ILE A 12 70.40 8.39 6.16
C ILE A 12 70.89 9.73 5.57
N ALA A 13 70.87 9.83 4.23
CA ALA A 13 70.56 11.08 3.52
C ALA A 13 69.73 10.80 2.26
N LEU A 14 68.65 11.57 2.13
CA LEU A 14 67.54 11.46 1.19
C LEU A 14 67.91 11.85 -0.25
N ALA A 15 67.35 11.12 -1.22
CA ALA A 15 67.14 11.61 -2.58
C ALA A 15 65.74 11.18 -3.04
N PHE A 16 64.77 12.10 -2.96
CA PHE A 16 63.44 11.95 -3.55
C PHE A 16 63.51 12.30 -5.04
N GLY A 17 63.30 11.29 -5.89
CA GLY A 17 63.05 11.45 -7.32
C GLY A 17 61.56 11.27 -7.62
N LEU A 18 60.96 12.29 -8.22
CA LEU A 18 59.55 12.45 -8.59
C LEU A 18 58.95 11.25 -9.33
N ILE A 19 57.87 10.69 -8.77
CA ILE A 19 56.85 9.95 -9.53
C ILE A 19 55.65 10.88 -9.63
N GLY A 20 55.32 11.29 -10.86
CA GLY A 20 54.18 12.15 -11.16
C GLY A 20 52.88 11.48 -10.73
N TYR A 21 52.18 12.10 -9.77
CA TYR A 21 50.77 11.83 -9.53
C TYR A 21 49.98 12.52 -10.62
N ALA A 22 49.32 11.73 -11.47
CA ALA A 22 48.19 12.22 -12.24
C ALA A 22 47.09 12.58 -11.22
N SER A 23 46.92 13.86 -10.95
CA SER A 23 45.75 14.37 -10.23
C SER A 23 44.54 14.15 -11.12
N ALA A 24 43.66 13.22 -10.74
CA ALA A 24 42.31 13.18 -11.27
C ALA A 24 41.67 14.57 -11.03
N GLU A 25 41.26 15.23 -12.10
CA GLU A 25 40.53 16.50 -12.02
C GLU A 25 39.24 16.27 -11.22
N TYR A 26 39.22 16.83 -10.02
CA TYR A 26 38.11 16.74 -9.07
C TYR A 26 37.02 17.72 -9.53
N SER A 27 35.98 17.19 -10.17
CA SER A 27 34.84 17.95 -10.68
C SER A 27 34.12 18.70 -9.54
N GLU A 28 33.74 19.97 -9.79
CA GLU A 28 32.95 20.80 -8.86
C GLU A 28 31.62 20.15 -8.42
N SER A 29 31.13 19.15 -9.15
CA SER A 29 29.93 18.37 -8.81
C SER A 29 30.06 17.52 -7.54
N ASP A 30 31.27 17.20 -7.07
CA ASP A 30 31.49 16.42 -5.84
C ASP A 30 31.17 17.19 -4.55
N LYS A 31 30.94 18.52 -4.65
CA LYS A 31 30.74 19.41 -3.51
C LYS A 31 29.28 19.55 -3.03
N GLU A 32 28.29 19.13 -3.81
CA GLU A 32 26.87 19.30 -3.41
C GLU A 32 26.28 18.04 -2.77
N GLY A 33 26.49 16.88 -3.39
CA GLY A 33 26.12 15.59 -2.81
C GLY A 33 26.76 15.27 -1.46
N SER A 34 27.98 15.76 -1.26
CA SER A 34 28.73 15.64 -0.01
C SER A 34 28.14 16.48 1.14
N LYS A 35 27.37 17.53 0.85
CA LYS A 35 26.69 18.34 1.88
C LYS A 35 25.51 17.61 2.50
N CYS A 36 24.73 16.84 1.72
CA CYS A 36 23.62 16.04 2.26
C CYS A 36 24.12 15.01 3.29
N ILE A 37 25.21 14.32 2.95
CA ILE A 37 25.80 13.27 3.80
C ILE A 37 26.39 13.84 5.09
N SER A 38 26.77 15.13 5.13
CA SER A 38 27.29 15.74 6.36
C SER A 38 26.28 15.74 7.52
N CYS A 39 24.98 15.72 7.21
CA CYS A 39 23.91 15.60 8.21
C CYS A 39 23.17 14.25 8.14
N HIS A 40 23.14 13.60 6.98
CA HIS A 40 22.54 12.27 6.76
C HIS A 40 23.60 11.16 6.68
N ASP A 41 24.63 11.23 7.52
CA ASP A 41 25.73 10.27 7.54
C ASP A 41 25.23 8.87 7.92
N ASP A 42 24.20 8.77 8.74
CA ASP A 42 23.53 7.51 9.10
C ASP A 42 23.08 6.72 7.86
N ILE A 43 22.46 7.39 6.88
CA ILE A 43 22.04 6.79 5.61
C ILE A 43 23.25 6.32 4.81
N TRP A 44 24.33 7.11 4.80
CA TRP A 44 25.57 6.77 4.10
C TRP A 44 26.27 5.55 4.73
N GLN A 45 26.42 5.53 6.05
CA GLN A 45 27.05 4.45 6.78
C GLN A 45 26.25 3.14 6.68
N ASP A 46 24.92 3.19 6.69
CA ASP A 46 24.09 1.99 6.48
C ASP A 46 24.28 1.37 5.08
N ALA A 47 24.57 2.18 4.06
CA ALA A 47 24.58 1.73 2.68
C ALA A 47 25.98 1.44 2.09
N ILE A 48 27.02 2.18 2.49
CA ILE A 48 28.34 2.16 1.83
C ILE A 48 29.09 0.83 1.96
N GLY A 49 28.77 0.02 2.99
CA GLY A 49 29.36 -1.30 3.21
C GLY A 49 28.62 -2.46 2.53
N LYS A 50 27.49 -2.20 1.87
CA LYS A 50 26.65 -3.26 1.27
C LYS A 50 27.15 -3.66 -0.12
N ARG A 51 26.99 -4.93 -0.48
CA ARG A 51 27.56 -5.50 -1.72
C ARG A 51 27.04 -4.87 -3.01
N PHE A 52 25.76 -4.51 -3.07
CA PHE A 52 25.13 -3.95 -4.26
C PHE A 52 24.63 -2.55 -3.94
N ILE A 53 25.40 -1.54 -4.34
CA ILE A 53 25.07 -0.13 -4.15
C ILE A 53 24.40 0.40 -5.42
N HIS A 54 23.43 1.30 -5.27
CA HIS A 54 22.79 1.98 -6.38
C HIS A 54 23.68 3.11 -6.89
N LEU A 55 23.94 3.17 -8.19
CA LEU A 55 24.96 4.05 -8.77
C LEU A 55 24.79 5.54 -8.41
N PRO A 56 23.58 6.15 -8.51
CA PRO A 56 23.39 7.54 -8.09
C PRO A 56 23.73 7.77 -6.61
N PHE A 57 23.51 6.76 -5.77
CA PHE A 57 23.85 6.83 -4.35
C PHE A 57 25.37 6.75 -4.14
N SER A 58 26.08 5.82 -4.78
CA SER A 58 27.55 5.74 -4.66
C SER A 58 28.27 6.98 -5.19
N GLU A 59 27.68 7.66 -6.17
CA GLU A 59 28.17 8.94 -6.71
C GLU A 59 27.71 10.16 -5.90
N LYS A 60 27.03 9.95 -4.75
CA LYS A 60 26.52 11.01 -3.86
C LYS A 60 25.51 11.94 -4.52
N GLN A 61 24.85 11.53 -5.60
CA GLN A 61 23.90 12.36 -6.35
C GLN A 61 22.49 12.31 -5.73
N CYS A 62 22.37 12.60 -4.43
CA CYS A 62 21.12 12.51 -3.66
C CYS A 62 19.98 13.31 -4.30
N GLU A 63 20.29 14.48 -4.85
CA GLU A 63 19.34 15.40 -5.45
C GLU A 63 18.64 14.83 -6.69
N LYS A 64 19.28 13.92 -7.44
CA LYS A 64 18.68 13.30 -8.63
C LYS A 64 17.39 12.54 -8.33
N CYS A 65 17.21 12.09 -7.10
CA CYS A 65 16.00 11.39 -6.67
C CYS A 65 15.21 12.18 -5.64
N HIS A 66 15.90 12.86 -4.72
CA HIS A 66 15.25 13.50 -3.58
C HIS A 66 14.93 14.98 -3.79
N ALA A 67 15.60 15.72 -4.68
CA ALA A 67 15.29 17.14 -4.89
C ALA A 67 14.10 17.31 -5.84
N ALA A 68 13.14 18.15 -5.44
CA ALA A 68 12.01 18.51 -6.28
C ALA A 68 12.46 19.42 -7.42
N ASP A 69 12.41 18.92 -8.66
CA ASP A 69 12.42 19.78 -9.85
C ASP A 69 10.99 20.23 -10.11
N ALA A 70 10.75 21.55 -10.11
CA ALA A 70 9.44 22.18 -10.34
C ALA A 70 8.77 21.75 -11.68
N ARG A 71 9.48 21.02 -12.54
CA ARG A 71 9.01 20.53 -13.85
C ARG A 71 8.54 19.06 -13.85
N LEU A 72 8.91 18.23 -12.88
CA LEU A 72 8.51 16.81 -12.82
C LEU A 72 7.19 16.55 -12.09
N ASP A 73 6.65 17.55 -11.40
CA ASP A 73 5.38 17.49 -10.66
C ASP A 73 4.13 17.41 -11.58
N ASN A 74 4.28 17.72 -12.87
CA ASN A 74 3.14 18.13 -13.68
C ASN A 74 2.38 17.03 -14.45
N ASN A 75 2.72 15.75 -14.35
CA ASN A 75 2.04 14.75 -15.19
C ASN A 75 1.74 13.37 -14.60
N ILE A 76 1.99 13.13 -13.30
CA ILE A 76 1.58 11.87 -12.66
C ILE A 76 0.75 12.10 -11.37
N ASP A 77 0.93 13.23 -10.68
CA ASP A 77 0.43 13.40 -9.29
C ASP A 77 -0.79 14.33 -9.12
N ARG A 78 -1.53 14.69 -10.17
CA ARG A 78 -2.78 15.47 -10.00
C ARG A 78 -3.98 14.71 -9.41
N LYS A 79 -3.79 13.48 -8.95
CA LYS A 79 -4.84 12.75 -8.25
C LYS A 79 -4.20 11.84 -7.21
N ILE A 80 -4.66 11.94 -5.98
CA ILE A 80 -4.43 11.00 -4.87
C ILE A 80 -3.19 11.34 -4.02
N GLU A 81 -3.28 12.42 -3.24
CA GLU A 81 -2.96 12.43 -1.79
C GLU A 81 -3.10 13.86 -1.28
N SER A 82 -4.11 14.11 -0.46
CA SER A 82 -4.15 15.30 0.38
C SER A 82 -3.32 14.98 1.63
N PRO A 83 -2.18 15.65 1.88
CA PRO A 83 -1.27 15.34 3.00
C PRO A 83 -1.90 15.45 4.41
N ASP A 84 -3.13 15.96 4.50
CA ASP A 84 -3.87 16.16 5.75
C ASP A 84 -4.78 14.98 6.15
N ILE A 85 -4.80 13.87 5.39
CA ILE A 85 -5.75 12.77 5.60
C ILE A 85 -5.03 11.47 5.98
N LYS A 86 -5.29 10.98 7.20
CA LYS A 86 -4.93 9.63 7.63
C LYS A 86 -6.04 8.64 7.23
N TRP A 87 -5.83 7.88 6.16
CA TRP A 87 -6.82 6.89 5.70
C TRP A 87 -7.05 5.78 6.72
N LEU A 88 -8.32 5.43 6.97
CA LEU A 88 -8.73 4.38 7.91
C LEU A 88 -9.13 3.10 7.19
N SER A 89 -10.03 3.20 6.20
CA SER A 89 -10.62 2.05 5.53
C SER A 89 -11.14 2.41 4.14
N ARG A 90 -11.24 1.41 3.26
CA ARG A 90 -11.72 1.57 1.88
C ARG A 90 -12.51 0.36 1.43
N ASN A 91 -13.78 0.57 1.10
CA ASN A 91 -14.68 -0.43 0.51
C ASN A 91 -14.53 -0.39 -1.01
N ARG A 92 -14.10 -1.51 -1.59
CA ARG A 92 -13.62 -1.59 -2.98
C ARG A 92 -14.64 -2.17 -3.96
N THR A 93 -15.71 -2.78 -3.46
CA THR A 93 -16.85 -3.20 -4.28
C THR A 93 -17.73 -1.98 -4.51
N PRO A 94 -17.99 -1.57 -5.77
CA PRO A 94 -18.91 -0.48 -6.03
C PRO A 94 -20.29 -0.77 -5.46
N ALA A 95 -20.80 0.11 -4.61
CA ALA A 95 -22.15 0.01 -4.06
C ALA A 95 -22.74 1.40 -3.84
N LYS A 96 -24.06 1.47 -3.67
CA LYS A 96 -24.75 2.70 -3.26
C LYS A 96 -24.67 2.95 -1.75
N THR A 97 -24.35 1.92 -0.97
CA THR A 97 -24.27 2.01 0.50
C THR A 97 -23.09 1.22 1.03
N HIS A 98 -22.34 1.83 1.93
CA HIS A 98 -21.17 1.27 2.58
C HIS A 98 -21.25 1.49 4.09
N TRP A 99 -20.86 0.48 4.85
CA TRP A 99 -20.76 0.58 6.30
C TRP A 99 -19.30 0.48 6.74
N PHE A 100 -18.94 1.26 7.75
CA PHE A 100 -17.63 1.26 8.39
C PHE A 100 -17.78 1.26 9.90
N ASP A 101 -17.12 0.32 10.58
CA ASP A 101 -16.98 0.38 12.03
C ASP A 101 -15.81 1.28 12.41
N LEU A 102 -16.03 2.16 13.38
CA LEU A 102 -15.04 3.10 13.89
C LEU A 102 -14.88 2.92 15.40
N GLU A 103 -13.66 3.10 15.87
CA GLU A 103 -13.34 3.04 17.29
C GLU A 103 -13.92 4.22 18.06
N ALA A 104 -14.18 4.03 19.35
CA ALA A 104 -14.61 5.11 20.26
C ALA A 104 -13.62 6.31 20.27
N SER A 105 -12.35 6.03 19.98
CA SER A 105 -11.25 7.00 19.93
C SER A 105 -11.43 8.05 18.83
N THR A 106 -12.29 7.84 17.84
CA THR A 106 -12.54 8.80 16.74
C THR A 106 -13.47 9.96 17.14
N LYS A 107 -13.87 10.06 18.42
CA LYS A 107 -14.72 11.13 18.93
C LYS A 107 -14.06 12.50 18.73
N GLY A 108 -14.79 13.44 18.13
CA GLY A 108 -14.32 14.82 17.91
C GLY A 108 -13.37 15.02 16.72
N ASP A 109 -13.08 13.94 15.99
CA ASP A 109 -12.37 13.99 14.71
C ASP A 109 -13.32 14.36 13.57
N LEU A 110 -12.70 14.76 12.45
CA LEU A 110 -13.39 15.04 11.20
C LEU A 110 -13.10 13.91 10.21
N ILE A 111 -14.11 13.11 9.87
CA ILE A 111 -13.98 12.02 8.92
C ILE A 111 -14.11 12.59 7.50
N HIS A 112 -13.08 12.36 6.69
CA HIS A 112 -13.10 12.58 5.26
C HIS A 112 -13.64 11.34 4.55
N LEU A 113 -14.75 11.50 3.83
CA LEU A 113 -15.33 10.51 2.95
C LEU A 113 -14.91 10.80 1.51
N GLU A 114 -14.56 9.77 0.77
CA GLU A 114 -14.24 9.87 -0.65
C GLU A 114 -14.93 8.74 -1.42
N ALA A 115 -15.84 9.08 -2.34
CA ALA A 115 -16.42 8.12 -3.27
C ALA A 115 -15.79 8.25 -4.66
N ARG A 116 -15.52 7.11 -5.30
CA ARG A 116 -14.91 7.01 -6.64
C ARG A 116 -15.75 6.12 -7.55
N SER A 117 -16.14 6.64 -8.72
CA SER A 117 -16.76 5.87 -9.82
C SER A 117 -16.05 6.21 -11.14
N GLY A 118 -15.32 5.25 -11.70
CA GLY A 118 -14.54 5.42 -12.94
C GLY A 118 -13.38 6.43 -12.85
N GLN A 119 -12.86 6.88 -14.00
CA GLN A 119 -11.67 7.75 -14.07
C GLN A 119 -11.94 9.22 -13.73
N LYS A 120 -13.20 9.70 -13.79
CA LYS A 120 -13.55 11.13 -13.60
C LYS A 120 -14.48 11.45 -12.42
N GLY A 121 -15.16 10.49 -11.80
CA GLY A 121 -16.09 10.77 -10.70
C GLY A 121 -15.46 10.55 -9.33
N VAL A 122 -14.79 11.56 -8.77
CA VAL A 122 -14.39 11.56 -7.34
C VAL A 122 -15.20 12.63 -6.64
N VAL A 123 -15.93 12.26 -5.58
CA VAL A 123 -16.65 13.20 -4.70
C VAL A 123 -16.18 12.99 -3.27
N THR A 124 -16.05 14.08 -2.52
CA THR A 124 -15.60 14.06 -1.13
C THR A 124 -16.56 14.79 -0.21
N LYS A 125 -16.69 14.35 1.04
CA LYS A 125 -17.47 15.04 2.07
C LYS A 125 -16.84 14.85 3.44
N GLU A 126 -17.04 15.84 4.31
CA GLU A 126 -16.56 15.79 5.68
C GLU A 126 -17.74 15.55 6.63
N VAL A 127 -17.53 14.66 7.61
CA VAL A 127 -18.50 14.32 8.64
C VAL A 127 -17.83 14.44 10.00
N SER A 128 -18.36 15.33 10.84
CA SER A 128 -17.94 15.45 12.23
C SER A 128 -18.46 14.27 13.05
N VAL A 129 -17.65 13.75 13.96
CA VAL A 129 -18.07 12.66 14.86
C VAL A 129 -18.63 13.24 16.16
N PRO A 130 -19.96 13.21 16.39
CA PRO A 130 -20.59 13.73 17.61
C PRO A 130 -20.36 12.80 18.81
N SER A 131 -20.88 13.18 19.98
CA SER A 131 -20.84 12.30 21.15
C SER A 131 -21.76 11.09 20.96
N LEU A 132 -21.40 9.93 21.54
CA LEU A 132 -22.19 8.69 21.39
C LEU A 132 -23.62 8.81 21.94
N GLU A 133 -23.85 9.72 22.89
CA GLU A 133 -25.15 9.99 23.51
C GLU A 133 -26.12 10.74 22.57
N GLU A 134 -25.59 11.39 21.54
CA GLU A 134 -26.37 12.15 20.54
C GLU A 134 -26.78 11.28 19.34
N LEU A 135 -26.31 10.03 19.29
CA LEU A 135 -26.52 9.12 18.17
C LEU A 135 -27.62 8.11 18.47
N ASP A 136 -28.49 7.92 17.48
CA ASP A 136 -29.40 6.78 17.46
C ASP A 136 -28.59 5.48 17.50
N GLN A 137 -29.07 4.51 18.28
CA GLN A 137 -28.55 3.15 18.17
C GLN A 137 -28.80 2.64 16.75
N VAL A 138 -27.87 1.85 16.21
CA VAL A 138 -28.17 1.01 15.04
C VAL A 138 -29.38 0.16 15.40
N THR A 139 -30.57 0.56 14.94
CA THR A 139 -31.81 -0.14 15.26
C THR A 139 -31.75 -1.51 14.59
N SER A 140 -31.60 -2.54 15.42
CA SER A 140 -31.62 -3.95 15.01
C SER A 140 -33.00 -4.33 14.49
N SER A 141 -33.32 -3.95 13.26
CA SER A 141 -34.64 -4.19 12.67
C SER A 141 -34.85 -5.62 12.14
N SER A 142 -33.92 -6.56 12.41
CA SER A 142 -34.09 -7.95 11.99
C SER A 142 -33.33 -8.92 12.90
N GLN A 143 -34.05 -9.82 13.59
CA GLN A 143 -33.46 -11.00 14.25
C GLN A 143 -33.17 -12.15 13.27
N ASN A 144 -33.56 -12.01 12.01
CA ASN A 144 -33.35 -13.05 11.02
C ASN A 144 -31.92 -12.94 10.47
N PRO A 145 -31.22 -14.05 10.21
CA PRO A 145 -29.95 -14.03 9.47
C PRO A 145 -30.08 -13.43 8.05
N PRO A 146 -28.96 -13.01 7.43
CA PRO A 146 -28.94 -12.64 6.01
C PRO A 146 -29.30 -13.83 5.12
N VAL A 147 -30.22 -13.62 4.17
CA VAL A 147 -30.55 -14.63 3.16
C VAL A 147 -29.52 -14.55 2.04
N ILE A 148 -28.80 -15.64 1.81
CA ILE A 148 -27.74 -15.74 0.80
C ILE A 148 -28.33 -16.24 -0.53
N THR A 149 -28.06 -15.53 -1.61
CA THR A 149 -28.50 -15.86 -2.98
C THR A 149 -27.35 -15.72 -3.99
N ASN A 150 -27.56 -16.19 -5.22
CA ASN A 150 -26.64 -16.01 -6.35
C ASN A 150 -25.18 -16.42 -6.12
N VAL A 151 -24.96 -17.48 -5.33
CA VAL A 151 -23.61 -18.00 -5.06
C VAL A 151 -23.02 -18.63 -6.33
N LYS A 152 -21.89 -18.10 -6.81
CA LYS A 152 -21.17 -18.60 -7.99
C LYS A 152 -19.66 -18.37 -7.89
N VAL A 153 -18.89 -19.14 -8.65
CA VAL A 153 -17.48 -18.84 -8.91
C VAL A 153 -17.41 -17.95 -10.14
N LEU A 154 -16.97 -16.70 -9.95
CA LEU A 154 -16.90 -15.67 -10.99
C LEU A 154 -15.67 -15.83 -11.88
N GLU A 155 -14.58 -16.35 -11.32
CA GLU A 155 -13.30 -16.41 -12.02
C GLU A 155 -12.43 -17.51 -11.42
N VAL A 156 -11.70 -18.23 -12.28
CA VAL A 156 -10.49 -18.98 -11.90
C VAL A 156 -9.39 -18.47 -12.81
N SER A 157 -8.38 -17.82 -12.24
CA SER A 157 -7.30 -17.21 -13.03
C SER A 157 -5.92 -17.47 -12.44
N LYS A 158 -4.94 -17.54 -13.34
CA LYS A 158 -3.54 -17.75 -13.02
C LYS A 158 -2.78 -16.46 -13.24
N GLY A 159 -2.49 -15.76 -12.14
CA GLY A 159 -1.54 -14.64 -12.11
C GLY A 159 -0.15 -15.15 -11.73
N ILE A 160 0.47 -14.51 -10.72
CA ILE A 160 1.68 -15.05 -10.05
C ILE A 160 1.35 -16.41 -9.42
N PHE A 161 0.15 -16.52 -8.84
CA PHE A 161 -0.40 -17.74 -8.27
C PHE A 161 -1.81 -18.00 -8.85
N LEU A 162 -2.29 -19.23 -8.69
CA LEU A 162 -3.66 -19.58 -9.06
C LEU A 162 -4.62 -19.04 -7.99
N SER A 163 -5.73 -18.46 -8.43
CA SER A 163 -6.78 -17.93 -7.56
C SER A 163 -8.17 -18.18 -8.14
N ALA A 164 -9.17 -18.26 -7.27
CA ALA A 164 -10.58 -18.32 -7.65
C ALA A 164 -11.35 -17.19 -6.97
N THR A 165 -12.25 -16.51 -7.67
CA THR A 165 -13.11 -15.47 -7.08
C THR A 165 -14.52 -16.02 -6.93
N VAL A 166 -15.05 -15.99 -5.71
CA VAL A 166 -16.42 -16.40 -5.37
C VAL A 166 -17.26 -15.15 -5.16
N GLY A 167 -18.44 -15.11 -5.79
CA GLY A 167 -19.41 -14.03 -5.69
C GLY A 167 -20.77 -14.51 -5.19
N TRP A 168 -21.46 -13.68 -4.41
CA TRP A 168 -22.83 -13.92 -3.95
C TRP A 168 -23.53 -12.63 -3.52
N GLU A 169 -24.82 -12.73 -3.23
CA GLU A 169 -25.66 -11.62 -2.77
C GLU A 169 -26.34 -11.93 -1.43
N THR A 170 -26.72 -10.87 -0.72
CA THR A 170 -27.53 -10.92 0.50
C THR A 170 -28.69 -9.91 0.49
N ASP A 171 -29.81 -10.32 1.10
CA ASP A 171 -31.01 -9.49 1.28
C ASP A 171 -30.84 -8.31 2.24
N LYS A 172 -29.72 -8.27 2.98
CA LYS A 172 -29.33 -7.18 3.88
C LYS A 172 -27.80 -7.04 3.95
N PRO A 173 -27.27 -5.89 4.38
CA PRO A 173 -25.82 -5.70 4.55
C PRO A 173 -25.22 -6.74 5.49
N ALA A 174 -24.22 -7.47 5.01
CA ALA A 174 -23.58 -8.55 5.76
C ALA A 174 -22.05 -8.58 5.52
N SER A 175 -21.32 -9.24 6.40
CA SER A 175 -19.90 -9.56 6.21
C SER A 175 -19.73 -10.61 5.11
N SER A 176 -18.52 -10.72 4.56
CA SER A 176 -18.17 -11.74 3.57
C SER A 176 -17.10 -12.70 4.10
N LYS A 177 -17.35 -14.02 4.02
CA LYS A 177 -16.35 -15.06 4.28
C LYS A 177 -16.63 -16.30 3.46
N VAL A 178 -15.58 -17.00 3.04
CA VAL A 178 -15.69 -18.27 2.31
C VAL A 178 -14.98 -19.37 3.08
N LEU A 179 -15.65 -20.50 3.26
CA LEU A 179 -15.07 -21.75 3.73
C LEU A 179 -14.82 -22.65 2.52
N TYR A 180 -13.69 -23.33 2.45
CA TYR A 180 -13.33 -24.14 1.29
C TYR A 180 -12.34 -25.27 1.62
N GLY A 181 -12.20 -26.23 0.71
CA GLY A 181 -11.26 -27.35 0.86
C GLY A 181 -11.43 -28.34 -0.30
N LEU A 182 -10.58 -29.36 -0.37
CA LEU A 182 -10.65 -30.36 -1.45
C LEU A 182 -11.84 -31.32 -1.22
N ASN A 183 -11.91 -31.93 -0.04
CA ASN A 183 -12.95 -32.90 0.32
C ASN A 183 -13.91 -32.40 1.40
N ASP A 184 -13.54 -31.30 2.07
CA ASP A 184 -14.21 -30.69 3.23
C ASP A 184 -14.20 -29.15 3.14
N LEU A 185 -14.61 -28.47 4.21
CA LEU A 185 -14.59 -27.01 4.37
C LEU A 185 -13.61 -26.59 5.47
N SER A 186 -12.41 -27.20 5.50
CA SER A 186 -11.41 -26.99 6.56
C SER A 186 -10.66 -25.66 6.47
N GLN A 187 -10.59 -25.04 5.29
CA GLN A 187 -9.91 -23.77 5.06
C GLN A 187 -10.91 -22.61 5.04
N GLN A 188 -10.43 -21.41 5.32
CA GLN A 188 -11.26 -20.22 5.38
C GLN A 188 -10.53 -19.00 4.82
N SER A 189 -11.26 -18.17 4.08
CA SER A 189 -10.80 -16.83 3.71
C SER A 189 -10.69 -15.94 4.95
N PRO A 190 -9.93 -14.83 4.88
CA PRO A 190 -10.08 -13.74 5.84
C PRO A 190 -11.55 -13.31 5.95
N LEU A 191 -12.00 -13.00 7.17
CA LEU A 191 -13.32 -12.40 7.39
C LEU A 191 -13.27 -10.96 6.90
N ASP A 192 -14.22 -10.61 6.06
CA ASP A 192 -14.38 -9.25 5.59
C ASP A 192 -15.61 -8.57 6.20
N ARG A 193 -15.37 -7.49 6.96
CA ARG A 193 -16.41 -6.71 7.67
C ARG A 193 -16.88 -5.49 6.89
N GLN A 194 -16.78 -5.49 5.57
CA GLN A 194 -17.42 -4.48 4.73
C GLN A 194 -18.87 -4.89 4.50
N PHE A 195 -19.77 -4.48 5.40
CA PHE A 195 -21.18 -4.88 5.32
C PHE A 195 -21.80 -4.41 4.01
N ALA A 196 -21.99 -5.35 3.09
CA ALA A 196 -22.46 -5.12 1.73
C ALA A 196 -23.60 -6.09 1.38
N ARG A 197 -24.29 -5.83 0.28
CA ARG A 197 -25.31 -6.74 -0.29
C ARG A 197 -24.74 -7.61 -1.42
N VAL A 198 -23.66 -7.15 -2.05
CA VAL A 198 -22.94 -7.88 -3.10
C VAL A 198 -21.55 -8.18 -2.56
N HIS A 199 -21.17 -9.44 -2.62
CA HIS A 199 -19.97 -9.97 -2.00
C HIS A 199 -19.06 -10.58 -3.04
N GLU A 200 -17.77 -10.29 -2.95
CA GLU A 200 -16.74 -10.95 -3.73
C GLU A 200 -15.54 -11.27 -2.83
N VAL A 201 -15.14 -12.53 -2.83
CA VAL A 201 -13.97 -13.03 -2.10
C VAL A 201 -13.07 -13.81 -3.04
N SER A 202 -11.81 -13.41 -3.10
CA SER A 202 -10.77 -14.17 -3.81
C SER A 202 -10.14 -15.21 -2.88
N LEU A 203 -10.20 -16.47 -3.30
CA LEU A 203 -9.47 -17.60 -2.75
C LEU A 203 -8.09 -17.67 -3.39
N THR A 204 -7.09 -17.74 -2.54
CA THR A 204 -5.66 -17.78 -2.84
C THR A 204 -5.06 -19.07 -2.28
N GLY A 205 -3.86 -19.46 -2.73
CA GLY A 205 -3.21 -20.70 -2.25
C GLY A 205 -3.81 -22.00 -2.78
N ILE A 206 -4.78 -21.92 -3.70
CA ILE A 206 -5.40 -23.10 -4.33
C ILE A 206 -4.49 -23.73 -5.39
N LYS A 207 -4.56 -25.05 -5.54
CA LYS A 207 -3.72 -25.84 -6.45
C LYS A 207 -4.45 -26.12 -7.75
N ALA A 208 -3.72 -26.12 -8.86
CA ALA A 208 -4.25 -26.47 -10.17
C ALA A 208 -4.65 -27.95 -10.25
N ASN A 209 -5.55 -28.25 -11.17
CA ASN A 209 -6.06 -29.60 -11.45
C ASN A 209 -6.66 -30.29 -10.22
N ARG A 210 -7.53 -29.58 -9.52
CA ARG A 210 -8.21 -30.01 -8.30
C ARG A 210 -9.66 -29.57 -8.30
N ASP A 211 -10.52 -30.42 -7.76
CA ASP A 211 -11.88 -30.07 -7.38
C ASP A 211 -11.89 -29.57 -5.94
N TYR A 212 -12.47 -28.39 -5.75
CA TYR A 212 -12.66 -27.77 -4.46
C TYR A 212 -14.14 -27.72 -4.11
N LYS A 213 -14.46 -27.95 -2.85
CA LYS A 213 -15.75 -27.63 -2.23
C LYS A 213 -15.66 -26.28 -1.54
N PHE A 214 -16.75 -25.53 -1.53
CA PHE A 214 -16.84 -24.28 -0.79
C PHE A 214 -18.26 -23.99 -0.28
N ALA A 215 -18.35 -23.18 0.76
CA ALA A 215 -19.58 -22.56 1.24
C ALA A 215 -19.28 -21.10 1.62
N VAL A 216 -20.27 -20.24 1.48
CA VAL A 216 -20.15 -18.82 1.85
C VAL A 216 -20.86 -18.56 3.16
N VAL A 217 -20.31 -17.65 3.95
CA VAL A 217 -20.78 -17.28 5.28
C VAL A 217 -20.96 -15.77 5.33
N SER A 218 -22.12 -15.34 5.80
CA SER A 218 -22.46 -13.94 5.96
C SER A 218 -23.05 -13.67 7.33
N GLU A 219 -22.57 -12.63 7.99
CA GLU A 219 -23.02 -12.19 9.32
C GLU A 219 -23.44 -10.73 9.22
N ASP A 220 -24.64 -10.39 9.69
CA ASP A 220 -25.08 -9.00 9.72
C ASP A 220 -24.45 -8.23 10.88
N MET A 221 -24.66 -6.91 10.94
CA MET A 221 -24.10 -6.06 12.00
C MET A 221 -24.64 -6.40 13.40
N SER A 222 -25.73 -7.15 13.48
CA SER A 222 -26.31 -7.63 14.75
C SER A 222 -25.77 -8.99 15.18
N GLY A 223 -24.85 -9.58 14.40
CA GLY A 223 -24.26 -10.88 14.66
C GLY A 223 -25.10 -12.07 14.18
N ASN A 224 -26.18 -11.85 13.43
CA ASN A 224 -26.95 -12.97 12.89
C ASN A 224 -26.20 -13.57 11.70
N ARG A 225 -25.86 -14.85 11.80
CA ARG A 225 -25.03 -15.57 10.82
C ARG A 225 -25.85 -16.52 9.96
N SER A 226 -25.59 -16.51 8.66
CA SER A 226 -26.04 -17.52 7.71
C SER A 226 -24.88 -18.17 6.97
N GLU A 227 -25.13 -19.39 6.49
CA GLU A 227 -24.18 -20.18 5.72
C GLU A 227 -24.93 -20.80 4.53
N SER A 228 -24.30 -20.80 3.37
CA SER A 228 -24.89 -21.41 2.17
C SER A 228 -24.81 -22.94 2.21
N LYS A 229 -25.52 -23.59 1.29
CA LYS A 229 -25.18 -24.98 0.93
C LYS A 229 -23.76 -25.08 0.39
N THR A 230 -23.21 -26.29 0.36
CA THR A 230 -21.91 -26.57 -0.24
C THR A 230 -22.02 -26.60 -1.77
N PHE A 231 -21.08 -25.92 -2.43
CA PHE A 231 -20.87 -25.90 -3.87
C PHE A 231 -19.50 -26.49 -4.20
N ALA A 232 -19.25 -26.74 -5.48
CA ALA A 232 -17.95 -27.22 -5.95
C ALA A 232 -17.49 -26.46 -7.20
N PHE A 233 -16.18 -26.36 -7.39
CA PHE A 233 -15.57 -25.84 -8.61
C PHE A 233 -14.27 -26.58 -8.94
N SER A 234 -13.95 -26.67 -10.23
CA SER A 234 -12.69 -27.24 -10.72
C SER A 234 -11.68 -26.15 -11.05
N THR A 235 -10.42 -26.46 -10.83
CA THR A 235 -9.26 -25.64 -11.19
C THR A 235 -8.48 -26.21 -12.39
N ASP A 236 -9.07 -27.13 -13.15
CA ASP A 236 -8.47 -27.71 -14.37
C ASP A 236 -8.34 -26.68 -15.50
N LYS A 237 -9.24 -25.68 -15.51
CA LYS A 237 -9.28 -24.62 -16.52
C LYS A 237 -9.46 -23.27 -15.85
N THR A 238 -8.80 -22.27 -16.42
CA THR A 238 -9.05 -20.87 -16.06
C THR A 238 -10.23 -20.33 -16.84
N PHE A 239 -11.05 -19.50 -16.20
CA PHE A 239 -12.17 -18.80 -16.82
C PHE A 239 -12.41 -17.48 -16.11
N SER A 240 -13.13 -16.57 -16.78
CA SER A 240 -13.60 -15.32 -16.20
C SER A 240 -15.03 -15.11 -16.67
N ASP A 241 -15.98 -15.37 -15.78
CA ASP A 241 -17.41 -15.12 -15.93
C ASP A 241 -17.82 -13.92 -15.08
N ARG A 242 -17.02 -12.85 -15.20
CA ARG A 242 -17.37 -11.52 -14.70
C ARG A 242 -18.32 -10.86 -15.69
N ASP A 243 -19.45 -11.49 -15.97
CA ASP A 243 -20.62 -10.71 -16.38
C ASP A 243 -20.87 -9.72 -15.24
N ILE A 244 -20.66 -8.46 -15.57
CA ILE A 244 -20.51 -7.32 -14.67
C ILE A 244 -21.65 -7.36 -13.63
N MET A 245 -21.38 -7.90 -12.43
CA MET A 245 -22.27 -7.76 -11.26
C MET A 245 -22.20 -6.35 -10.67
N ALA A 246 -21.59 -5.38 -11.39
CA ALA A 246 -21.90 -4.00 -11.15
C ALA A 246 -23.37 -3.83 -11.51
N GLU A 247 -24.18 -3.56 -10.49
CA GLU A 247 -25.45 -2.88 -10.65
C GLU A 247 -25.29 -1.85 -11.76
N SER A 248 -25.86 -2.14 -12.94
CA SER A 248 -25.61 -1.42 -14.16
C SER A 248 -26.40 -0.11 -14.13
N ASP A 249 -26.01 0.82 -13.28
CA ASP A 249 -26.43 2.21 -13.39
C ASP A 249 -25.48 2.94 -14.33
N ALA A 250 -25.46 2.48 -15.58
CA ALA A 250 -24.89 3.22 -16.71
C ALA A 250 -25.80 4.41 -17.14
N GLN A 251 -26.81 4.77 -16.33
CA GLN A 251 -27.67 5.93 -16.53
C GLN A 251 -28.00 6.62 -15.20
N SER A 252 -27.00 7.28 -14.58
CA SER A 252 -27.30 8.50 -13.85
C SER A 252 -26.41 9.62 -14.37
N GLY A 253 -26.99 10.44 -15.25
CA GLY A 253 -26.37 11.66 -15.80
C GLY A 253 -26.33 12.82 -14.81
N GLY A 254 -26.41 12.54 -13.50
CA GLY A 254 -26.36 13.54 -12.44
C GLY A 254 -24.99 13.61 -11.78
N GLU A 255 -24.72 14.71 -11.07
CA GLU A 255 -23.53 14.82 -10.22
C GLU A 255 -23.53 13.72 -9.16
N MET A 256 -22.34 13.21 -8.83
CA MET A 256 -22.20 12.20 -7.79
C MET A 256 -22.31 12.87 -6.43
N GLU A 257 -23.20 12.36 -5.59
CA GLU A 257 -23.41 12.85 -4.24
C GLU A 257 -23.05 11.76 -3.22
N ILE A 258 -22.44 12.19 -2.12
CA ILE A 258 -22.06 11.33 -0.99
C ILE A 258 -22.61 11.91 0.31
N SER A 259 -23.14 11.06 1.17
CA SER A 259 -23.56 11.40 2.53
C SER A 259 -23.02 10.38 3.52
N GLY A 260 -22.80 10.82 4.76
CA GLY A 260 -22.40 9.94 5.86
C GLY A 260 -23.35 10.15 7.04
N GLU A 261 -23.84 9.06 7.59
CA GLU A 261 -24.71 9.02 8.77
C GLU A 261 -24.01 8.16 9.83
N LEU A 262 -23.87 8.69 11.04
CA LEU A 262 -23.24 7.98 12.17
C LEU A 262 -24.32 7.40 13.07
N PHE A 263 -24.05 6.20 13.57
CA PHE A 263 -24.89 5.48 14.51
C PHE A 263 -24.05 4.99 15.67
N ARG A 264 -24.69 4.82 16.83
CA ARG A 264 -24.06 4.18 17.98
C ARG A 264 -24.06 2.66 17.80
N ASN A 265 -22.88 2.04 17.88
CA ASN A 265 -22.71 0.59 17.85
C ASN A 265 -21.90 0.12 19.07
N GLY A 266 -22.60 -0.31 20.12
CA GLY A 266 -21.99 -0.65 21.41
C GLY A 266 -21.26 0.56 22.02
N ASN A 267 -19.93 0.43 22.16
CA ASN A 267 -19.04 1.47 22.66
C ASN A 267 -18.36 2.29 21.53
N GLY A 268 -18.59 1.94 20.26
CA GLY A 268 -18.00 2.59 19.10
C GLY A 268 -19.06 3.22 18.19
N TYR A 269 -18.62 3.61 17.00
CA TYR A 269 -19.48 4.23 15.98
C TYR A 269 -19.61 3.30 14.78
N SER A 270 -20.78 3.30 14.15
CA SER A 270 -20.96 2.74 12.81
C SER A 270 -21.32 3.86 11.85
N LEU A 271 -20.53 4.01 10.78
CA LEU A 271 -20.72 5.02 9.75
C LEU A 271 -21.32 4.38 8.51
N LYS A 272 -22.53 4.81 8.16
CA LYS A 272 -23.18 4.50 6.89
C LYS A 272 -22.87 5.59 5.88
N VAL A 273 -22.16 5.25 4.82
CA VAL A 273 -21.92 6.14 3.69
C VAL A 273 -22.86 5.76 2.56
N THR A 274 -23.67 6.72 2.11
CA THR A 274 -24.58 6.54 0.97
C THR A 274 -24.08 7.36 -0.22
N VAL A 275 -24.06 6.74 -1.39
CA VAL A 275 -23.72 7.37 -2.66
C VAL A 275 -24.90 7.21 -3.60
N ASN A 276 -25.25 8.25 -4.35
CA ASN A 276 -26.40 8.23 -5.27
C ASN A 276 -26.23 7.30 -6.49
N ARG A 277 -25.05 6.69 -6.64
CA ARG A 277 -24.68 5.71 -7.68
C ARG A 277 -23.62 4.76 -7.15
N ALA A 278 -23.50 3.58 -7.76
CA ALA A 278 -22.48 2.61 -7.37
C ALA A 278 -21.06 3.22 -7.48
N ALA A 279 -20.37 3.28 -6.34
CA ALA A 279 -19.03 3.83 -6.23
C ALA A 279 -18.23 3.04 -5.18
N MET A 280 -16.91 3.09 -5.28
CA MET A 280 -16.02 2.64 -4.22
C MET A 280 -15.92 3.77 -3.20
N VAL A 281 -15.91 3.47 -1.90
CA VAL A 281 -15.85 4.49 -0.84
C VAL A 281 -14.63 4.28 0.05
N ALA A 282 -13.94 5.36 0.39
CA ALA A 282 -12.92 5.39 1.42
C ALA A 282 -13.22 6.41 2.50
N ILE A 283 -12.70 6.14 3.68
CA ILE A 283 -12.80 6.99 4.85
C ILE A 283 -11.41 7.25 5.44
N GLY A 284 -11.17 8.48 5.88
CA GLY A 284 -9.93 8.87 6.56
C GLY A 284 -10.21 9.90 7.65
N LEU A 285 -9.31 10.04 8.61
CA LEU A 285 -9.35 11.11 9.60
C LEU A 285 -8.56 12.30 9.06
N LYS A 286 -9.17 13.47 9.05
CA LYS A 286 -8.44 14.71 8.78
C LYS A 286 -7.67 15.08 10.03
N THR A 287 -6.35 15.09 9.96
CA THR A 287 -5.54 15.54 11.09
C THR A 287 -5.85 17.00 11.34
N ARG A 288 -6.34 17.36 12.54
CA ARG A 288 -6.33 18.77 12.96
C ARG A 288 -4.90 19.24 12.78
N LYS A 289 -4.69 20.24 11.93
CA LYS A 289 -3.39 20.89 11.78
C LYS A 289 -2.83 21.06 13.18
N TYR A 290 -1.70 20.40 13.48
CA TYR A 290 -0.81 20.96 14.48
C TYR A 290 -0.56 22.34 13.92
N SER A 291 -1.10 23.36 14.60
CA SER A 291 -0.93 24.71 14.13
C SER A 291 0.57 24.85 13.91
N GLN A 292 0.97 25.26 12.71
CA GLN A 292 2.14 26.10 12.61
C GLN A 292 1.78 27.29 13.49
N SER A 293 1.97 27.13 14.80
CA SER A 293 1.94 28.22 15.74
C SER A 293 2.91 29.19 15.12
N ALA A 294 2.37 30.36 14.79
CA ALA A 294 3.14 31.51 14.39
C ALA A 294 4.21 31.69 15.47
N ALA A 295 5.37 31.08 15.25
CA ALA A 295 6.58 31.44 15.92
C ALA A 295 6.79 32.87 15.46
N ARG A 296 6.34 33.81 16.32
CA ARG A 296 6.84 35.17 16.35
C ARG A 296 8.31 35.07 15.98
N ARG A 297 8.69 35.69 14.87
CA ARG A 297 10.08 36.00 14.55
C ARG A 297 10.67 36.67 15.79
N LYS A 298 11.33 35.89 16.62
CA LYS A 298 12.50 36.35 17.35
C LYS A 298 13.65 35.94 16.47
N GLU A 299 14.36 36.94 15.98
CA GLU A 299 15.64 36.77 15.32
C GLU A 299 16.52 35.91 16.24
N GLY A 300 16.74 34.69 15.80
CA GLY A 300 17.57 33.64 16.38
C GLY A 300 18.24 32.92 15.20
N PRO A 301 19.37 32.24 15.42
CA PRO A 301 20.42 32.12 14.42
C PRO A 301 19.95 31.37 13.17
N GLU A 302 20.45 31.85 12.03
CA GLU A 302 20.30 31.42 10.65
C GLU A 302 19.66 30.03 10.44
N VAL A 303 18.40 30.01 9.97
CA VAL A 303 17.70 28.79 9.56
C VAL A 303 18.39 28.22 8.31
N VAL A 304 19.00 27.04 8.45
CA VAL A 304 19.52 26.28 7.31
C VAL A 304 18.36 26.00 6.33
N LYS A 305 18.37 26.64 5.17
CA LYS A 305 17.40 26.38 4.10
C LYS A 305 17.63 24.96 3.55
N HIS A 306 16.78 24.02 3.93
CA HIS A 306 16.78 22.66 3.36
C HIS A 306 16.22 22.68 1.93
N VAL A 307 16.74 21.83 1.04
CA VAL A 307 16.22 21.67 -0.32
C VAL A 307 14.79 21.11 -0.25
N ILE A 308 13.91 21.57 -1.14
CA ILE A 308 12.54 21.02 -1.24
C ILE A 308 12.64 19.61 -1.80
N THR A 309 12.10 18.63 -1.07
CA THR A 309 12.19 17.23 -1.46
C THR A 309 11.00 16.78 -2.30
N ASN A 310 11.22 15.82 -3.20
CA ASN A 310 10.18 15.13 -3.97
C ASN A 310 9.16 14.42 -3.06
N SER A 311 7.95 14.18 -3.59
CA SER A 311 6.94 13.37 -2.93
C SER A 311 7.37 11.90 -2.80
N GLU A 312 6.72 11.19 -1.88
CA GLU A 312 6.92 9.75 -1.70
C GLU A 312 6.57 8.98 -2.99
N ALA A 313 5.47 9.31 -3.66
CA ALA A 313 5.08 8.69 -4.91
C ALA A 313 6.14 8.88 -6.03
N VAL A 314 6.71 10.08 -6.14
CA VAL A 314 7.77 10.35 -7.11
C VAL A 314 9.03 9.55 -6.81
N THR A 315 9.49 9.57 -5.56
CA THR A 315 10.75 8.94 -5.13
C THR A 315 10.71 7.42 -5.12
N THR A 316 9.53 6.82 -4.94
CA THR A 316 9.36 5.35 -4.84
C THR A 316 8.87 4.67 -6.13
N ILE A 317 8.33 5.43 -7.10
CA ILE A 317 7.75 4.90 -8.34
C ILE A 317 8.26 5.67 -9.57
N SER A 318 7.89 6.93 -9.70
CA SER A 318 7.98 7.66 -10.98
C SER A 318 9.43 7.91 -11.40
N ILE A 319 10.29 8.26 -10.44
CA ILE A 319 11.69 8.58 -10.71
C ILE A 319 12.48 7.35 -11.16
N CYS A 320 12.10 6.17 -10.69
CA CYS A 320 12.76 4.91 -11.06
C CYS A 320 12.69 4.71 -12.57
N TYR A 321 11.53 4.98 -13.18
CA TYR A 321 11.34 4.81 -14.61
C TYR A 321 12.14 5.78 -15.49
N SER A 322 12.68 6.87 -14.94
CA SER A 322 13.53 7.79 -15.70
C SER A 322 14.83 7.11 -16.16
N CYS A 323 15.36 6.19 -15.36
CA CYS A 323 16.56 5.40 -15.67
C CYS A 323 16.24 3.94 -16.01
N HIS A 324 15.16 3.39 -15.43
CA HIS A 324 14.69 2.01 -15.63
C HIS A 324 13.54 1.94 -16.65
N ALA A 325 13.72 2.58 -17.81
CA ALA A 325 12.66 2.74 -18.81
C ALA A 325 12.14 1.41 -19.39
N ASP A 326 13.00 0.40 -19.53
CA ASP A 326 12.65 -0.92 -20.07
C ASP A 326 11.66 -1.68 -19.18
N TYR A 327 11.67 -1.41 -17.87
CA TYR A 327 10.74 -2.02 -16.92
C TYR A 327 9.31 -1.51 -17.06
N LYS A 328 9.06 -0.40 -17.79
CA LYS A 328 7.69 0.03 -18.13
C LYS A 328 6.96 -0.99 -19.01
N LYS A 329 7.69 -1.83 -19.76
CA LYS A 329 7.12 -2.76 -20.76
C LYS A 329 7.07 -4.20 -20.29
N ILE A 330 7.95 -4.59 -19.36
CA ILE A 330 8.09 -5.97 -18.86
C ILE A 330 8.13 -5.93 -17.34
N LEU A 331 6.98 -5.63 -16.73
CA LEU A 331 6.84 -5.74 -15.28
C LEU A 331 6.69 -7.21 -14.91
N SER A 332 7.60 -7.73 -14.09
CA SER A 332 7.47 -9.07 -13.50
C SER A 332 6.38 -9.11 -12.41
N HIS A 333 5.95 -7.95 -11.89
CA HIS A 333 4.87 -7.83 -10.92
C HIS A 333 4.22 -6.43 -10.97
N PRO A 334 2.96 -6.29 -10.52
CA PRO A 334 2.31 -4.99 -10.41
C PRO A 334 3.00 -4.08 -9.39
N ILE A 335 3.14 -2.80 -9.71
CA ILE A 335 3.58 -1.70 -8.83
C ILE A 335 2.67 -0.50 -9.05
N ASN A 336 2.63 0.44 -8.10
CA ASN A 336 1.60 1.48 -8.03
C ASN A 336 0.19 0.86 -7.97
N VAL A 337 0.06 -0.24 -7.25
CA VAL A 337 -1.21 -0.94 -7.03
C VAL A 337 -1.46 -1.12 -5.55
N TYR A 338 -2.72 -1.18 -5.17
CA TYR A 338 -3.08 -1.58 -3.81
C TYR A 338 -2.96 -3.10 -3.65
N PRO A 339 -2.51 -3.60 -2.49
CA PRO A 339 -2.61 -5.02 -2.12
C PRO A 339 -4.02 -5.57 -2.34
N LYS A 340 -4.16 -6.84 -2.76
CA LYS A 340 -5.49 -7.47 -2.93
C LYS A 340 -6.25 -7.59 -1.60
N ARG A 341 -7.57 -7.73 -1.65
CA ARG A 341 -8.44 -7.88 -0.46
C ARG A 341 -7.96 -9.07 0.39
N GLY A 342 -7.78 -8.88 1.70
CA GLY A 342 -7.29 -9.92 2.63
C GLY A 342 -5.77 -10.15 2.63
N MET A 343 -5.02 -9.51 1.73
CA MET A 343 -3.55 -9.59 1.69
C MET A 343 -2.95 -8.81 2.86
N LYS A 344 -2.13 -9.47 3.67
CA LYS A 344 -1.34 -8.82 4.73
C LYS A 344 0.05 -8.51 4.19
N ILE A 345 0.44 -7.25 4.22
CA ILE A 345 1.80 -6.81 3.86
C ILE A 345 2.61 -6.73 5.15
N PRO A 346 3.67 -7.55 5.31
CA PRO A 346 4.56 -7.44 6.45
C PRO A 346 5.18 -6.04 6.59
N PRO A 347 5.39 -5.54 7.83
CA PRO A 347 5.95 -4.20 8.06
C PRO A 347 7.31 -3.95 7.42
N GLU A 348 8.10 -5.00 7.16
CA GLU A 348 9.39 -4.88 6.47
C GLU A 348 9.31 -4.52 4.99
N TYR A 349 8.11 -4.59 4.38
CA TYR A 349 7.88 -4.18 3.00
C TYR A 349 7.27 -2.78 2.99
N PRO A 350 8.07 -1.74 2.69
CA PRO A 350 7.57 -0.38 2.73
C PRO A 350 6.51 -0.18 1.63
N THR A 351 5.38 0.39 2.01
CA THR A 351 4.32 0.84 1.12
C THR A 351 4.25 2.36 1.15
N LEU A 352 3.61 2.98 0.14
CA LEU A 352 3.22 4.38 0.25
C LEU A 352 2.36 4.62 1.49
N SER A 353 2.28 5.89 1.91
CA SER A 353 1.38 6.35 2.98
C SER A 353 -0.08 5.89 2.79
N ASP A 354 -0.53 5.77 1.55
CA ASP A 354 -1.88 5.29 1.20
C ASP A 354 -2.01 3.75 1.11
N GLY A 355 -0.92 3.02 1.32
CA GLY A 355 -0.85 1.56 1.34
C GLY A 355 -0.56 0.91 -0.02
N ARG A 356 -0.21 1.66 -1.06
CA ARG A 356 0.21 1.07 -2.35
C ARG A 356 1.58 0.40 -2.29
N ILE A 357 1.69 -0.70 -3.02
CA ILE A 357 2.96 -1.40 -3.28
C ILE A 357 3.74 -0.60 -4.35
N THR A 358 5.02 -0.37 -4.08
CA THR A 358 5.94 0.39 -4.94
C THR A 358 7.09 -0.48 -5.41
N CYS A 359 8.04 0.08 -6.17
CA CYS A 359 9.31 -0.58 -6.43
C CYS A 359 10.06 -0.88 -5.12
N MET A 360 9.96 0.03 -4.15
CA MET A 360 10.67 -0.06 -2.87
C MET A 360 10.13 -1.13 -1.94
N SER A 361 8.89 -1.58 -2.14
CA SER A 361 8.32 -2.71 -1.41
C SER A 361 9.10 -4.00 -1.62
N CYS A 362 9.92 -4.10 -2.67
CA CYS A 362 10.74 -5.28 -2.94
C CYS A 362 12.25 -4.95 -3.07
N HIS A 363 12.58 -3.70 -3.39
CA HIS A 363 13.95 -3.25 -3.67
C HIS A 363 14.41 -2.17 -2.68
N ALA A 364 15.61 -2.35 -2.12
CA ALA A 364 16.34 -1.28 -1.45
C ALA A 364 16.89 -0.29 -2.49
N THR A 365 16.65 1.00 -2.29
CA THR A 365 17.01 2.06 -3.24
C THR A 365 18.43 2.57 -3.11
N HIS A 366 19.02 2.51 -1.92
CA HIS A 366 20.41 2.93 -1.71
C HIS A 366 21.38 1.76 -1.89
N ALA A 367 21.25 0.71 -1.09
CA ALA A 367 22.08 -0.48 -1.23
C ALA A 367 21.47 -1.70 -0.52
N SER A 368 21.88 -2.90 -0.93
CA SER A 368 21.56 -4.17 -0.26
C SER A 368 22.67 -5.19 -0.48
N ASN A 369 22.75 -6.19 0.41
CA ASN A 369 23.67 -7.32 0.24
C ASN A 369 23.16 -8.36 -0.76
N LEU A 370 21.93 -8.18 -1.26
CA LEU A 370 21.25 -9.10 -2.15
C LEU A 370 21.27 -8.58 -3.59
N GLN A 371 21.39 -9.50 -4.55
CA GLN A 371 21.43 -9.17 -5.98
C GLN A 371 20.15 -8.41 -6.38
N PHE A 372 20.29 -7.46 -7.32
CA PHE A 372 19.22 -6.52 -7.72
C PHE A 372 18.69 -5.65 -6.57
N ARG A 373 19.46 -5.56 -5.48
CA ARG A 373 19.10 -4.85 -4.26
C ARG A 373 17.75 -5.28 -3.67
N MET A 374 17.44 -6.58 -3.74
CA MET A 374 16.19 -7.09 -3.15
C MET A 374 16.21 -6.98 -1.61
N LEU A 375 15.02 -6.96 -1.00
CA LEU A 375 14.85 -7.01 0.46
C LEU A 375 14.92 -8.44 1.03
N LYS A 376 14.69 -9.46 0.20
CA LYS A 376 14.77 -10.89 0.59
C LYS A 376 15.62 -11.68 -0.42
N PRO A 377 16.33 -12.74 0.03
CA PRO A 377 17.36 -13.40 -0.78
C PRO A 377 16.81 -14.14 -2.00
N HIS A 378 15.60 -14.71 -1.91
CA HIS A 378 14.96 -15.38 -3.02
C HIS A 378 13.69 -14.64 -3.45
N LYS A 379 13.43 -14.61 -4.77
CA LYS A 379 12.20 -14.05 -5.34
C LYS A 379 10.94 -14.67 -4.73
N LYS A 380 10.98 -15.97 -4.43
CA LYS A 380 9.89 -16.68 -3.76
C LYS A 380 9.59 -16.08 -2.38
N ASP A 381 10.60 -15.70 -1.61
CA ASP A 381 10.42 -15.15 -0.27
C ASP A 381 9.78 -13.75 -0.31
N LEU A 382 10.10 -12.96 -1.34
CA LEU A 382 9.39 -11.69 -1.60
C LEU A 382 7.91 -11.94 -1.85
N CYS A 383 7.58 -12.91 -2.72
CA CYS A 383 6.19 -13.25 -3.01
C CYS A 383 5.47 -13.76 -1.77
N LEU A 384 6.04 -14.74 -1.07
CA LEU A 384 5.44 -15.35 0.12
C LEU A 384 5.36 -14.41 1.31
N GLY A 385 6.16 -13.34 1.35
CA GLY A 385 6.02 -12.30 2.34
C GLY A 385 4.62 -11.71 2.38
N CYS A 386 4.07 -11.37 1.21
CA CYS A 386 2.72 -10.82 1.08
C CYS A 386 1.65 -11.88 0.79
N HIS A 387 2.07 -13.06 0.33
CA HIS A 387 1.23 -14.20 -0.03
C HIS A 387 1.47 -15.39 0.92
N ALA A 388 1.52 -15.12 2.23
CA ALA A 388 1.87 -16.11 3.25
C ALA A 388 0.85 -17.27 3.36
N ASP A 389 -0.36 -17.05 2.86
CA ASP A 389 -1.45 -18.01 2.73
C ASP A 389 -1.27 -19.00 1.56
N MET A 390 -0.21 -18.84 0.76
CA MET A 390 0.06 -19.68 -0.42
C MET A 390 1.18 -20.71 -0.20
N VAL A 391 1.64 -20.89 1.04
CA VAL A 391 2.70 -21.85 1.43
C VAL A 391 2.12 -23.24 1.68
#